data_AF-A0AAE3A3U1-F1
#
_entry.id   AF-A0AAE3A3U1-F1
#
_cell.length_a   1.000
_cell.length_b   1.000
_cell.length_c   1.000
_cell.angle_alpha   90.00
_cell.angle_beta   90.00
_cell.angle_gamma   90.00
#
_symmetry.space_group_name_H-M   'P 1'
#
loop_
_entity.id
_entity.type
_entity.pdbx_description
1 polymer ?
#
loop_
_entity_poly.entity_id
_entity_poly.type
_entity_poly.pdbx_seq_one_letter_code
_entity_poly.pdbx_strand_id
1 'polypeptide(L)'
;MKKKTLALTMAMALVLSLAACGNSNADVAAESTAAATTEAATTEAATTEAAATEASTEAAEAVADEKSEGVMTYEEYMAADLDSEVVIEAYVQAKQSWWEDKATLYTQDQDGAYFIYNSVCSEEDYAKLVPGTKIKVTGYKTEWSGEVEIAEGATFEIEEGSYIAPVTDVTDLLGTDDLINYQNQFVAFKGMTVEAAGQDADGNDVAFLYNYDGSGEDGNDLYFNVSLNGQTYTFTVESYLCDNTTDVYNAVKNLKIGDTIDMEGFLYWYEGVNPHITSVTVK
;
A
#
# COMPACT_ATOMS: atom_id res chain seq x y z
N MET A 1 9.38 45.07 8.04
CA MET A 1 10.49 45.38 7.10
C MET A 1 11.71 44.60 7.57
N LYS A 2 12.37 43.67 6.88
CA LYS A 2 12.41 43.21 5.48
C LYS A 2 12.67 41.69 5.50
N LYS A 3 12.01 40.97 4.59
CA LYS A 3 12.27 39.56 4.25
C LYS A 3 13.65 39.43 3.59
N LYS A 4 14.35 38.30 3.78
CA LYS A 4 15.43 37.84 2.89
C LYS A 4 15.26 36.36 2.60
N THR A 5 14.63 36.09 1.47
CA THR A 5 14.61 34.83 0.74
C THR A 5 15.98 34.57 0.14
N LEU A 6 16.50 33.35 0.30
CA LEU A 6 17.69 32.86 -0.39
C LEU A 6 17.21 31.81 -1.41
N ALA A 7 17.23 32.17 -2.69
CA ALA A 7 17.00 31.26 -3.81
C ALA A 7 18.38 30.94 -4.42
N LEU A 8 18.71 29.65 -4.53
CA LEU A 8 19.93 29.17 -5.17
C LEU A 8 19.55 28.48 -6.48
N THR A 9 19.61 29.23 -7.58
CA THR A 9 19.52 28.72 -8.95
C THR A 9 20.93 28.37 -9.43
N MET A 10 21.18 27.10 -9.75
CA MET A 10 22.41 26.66 -10.42
C MET A 10 22.06 26.27 -11.85
N ALA A 11 22.33 27.18 -12.78
CA ALA A 11 22.31 26.93 -14.22
C ALA A 11 23.76 26.92 -14.71
N MET A 12 24.16 25.88 -15.44
CA MET A 12 25.38 25.92 -16.24
C MET A 12 25.12 25.30 -17.62
N ALA A 13 25.22 26.17 -18.62
CA ALA A 13 25.15 25.92 -20.05
C ALA A 13 26.42 25.13 -20.51
N LEU A 14 26.31 24.08 -21.33
CA LEU A 14 26.17 24.04 -22.80
C LEU A 14 27.49 24.32 -23.56
N VAL A 15 28.08 23.30 -24.19
CA VAL A 15 28.93 23.46 -25.39
C VAL A 15 28.72 22.26 -26.35
N LEU A 16 28.41 22.59 -27.61
CA LEU A 16 28.22 21.74 -28.78
C LEU A 16 29.56 21.25 -29.39
N SER A 17 29.49 20.14 -30.13
CA SER A 17 30.20 20.01 -31.42
C SER A 17 29.40 19.18 -32.42
N LEU A 18 29.29 19.71 -33.65
CA LEU A 18 28.47 19.23 -34.77
C LEU A 18 29.17 18.20 -35.69
N ALA A 19 28.32 17.37 -36.31
CA ALA A 19 28.25 16.95 -37.72
C ALA A 19 29.32 16.05 -38.38
N ALA A 20 28.84 14.93 -38.95
CA ALA A 20 29.07 14.55 -40.35
C ALA A 20 27.98 13.57 -40.86
N CYS A 21 27.48 13.84 -42.07
CA CYS A 21 26.41 13.13 -42.79
C CYS A 21 26.89 11.86 -43.51
N GLY A 22 25.95 10.99 -43.91
CA GLY A 22 26.16 10.05 -45.02
C GLY A 22 25.06 8.99 -45.19
N ASN A 23 24.09 9.25 -46.06
CA ASN A 23 23.12 8.27 -46.58
C ASN A 23 23.54 7.85 -48.00
N SER A 24 23.43 6.54 -48.34
CA SER A 24 22.88 5.99 -49.61
C SER A 24 23.32 4.53 -49.89
N ASN A 25 22.33 3.64 -49.98
CA ASN A 25 22.10 2.55 -50.94
C ASN A 25 23.27 1.87 -51.68
N ALA A 26 23.33 0.53 -51.61
CA ALA A 26 23.33 -0.38 -52.77
C ALA A 26 23.28 -1.87 -52.35
N ASP A 27 22.34 -2.59 -52.96
CA ASP A 27 22.22 -4.05 -53.11
C ASP A 27 23.53 -4.76 -53.48
N VAL A 28 23.71 -6.03 -53.06
CA VAL A 28 23.91 -7.22 -53.92
C VAL A 28 23.84 -8.50 -53.06
N ALA A 29 23.02 -9.42 -53.55
CA ALA A 29 22.81 -10.80 -53.17
C ALA A 29 24.05 -11.69 -52.98
N ALA A 30 23.93 -12.74 -52.17
CA ALA A 30 24.14 -14.13 -52.61
C ALA A 30 23.69 -15.14 -51.54
N GLU A 31 23.02 -16.17 -52.05
CA GLU A 31 22.56 -17.42 -51.43
C GLU A 31 23.56 -18.09 -50.47
N SER A 32 23.02 -18.74 -49.42
CA SER A 32 23.12 -20.21 -49.32
C SER A 32 22.16 -20.76 -48.28
N THR A 33 21.18 -21.51 -48.77
CA THR A 33 20.64 -22.76 -48.22
C THR A 33 21.40 -23.39 -47.06
N ALA A 34 20.66 -23.74 -45.99
CA ALA A 34 20.62 -25.10 -45.45
C ALA A 34 19.43 -25.26 -44.51
N ALA A 35 18.65 -26.31 -44.76
CA ALA A 35 17.49 -26.73 -43.99
C ALA A 35 17.89 -27.30 -42.61
N ALA A 36 17.04 -27.07 -41.61
CA ALA A 36 16.99 -27.89 -40.41
C ALA A 36 15.55 -27.93 -39.86
N THR A 37 14.88 -29.02 -40.21
CA THR A 37 13.94 -29.83 -39.43
C THR A 37 13.27 -29.18 -38.21
N THR A 38 11.95 -28.99 -38.36
CA THR A 38 10.98 -28.84 -37.27
C THR A 38 10.89 -30.14 -36.49
N GLU A 39 11.19 -30.11 -35.19
CA GLU A 39 10.85 -31.18 -34.26
C GLU A 39 9.91 -30.60 -33.20
N ALA A 40 8.68 -31.13 -33.19
CA ALA A 40 7.67 -30.84 -32.20
C ALA A 40 8.01 -31.62 -30.93
N ALA A 41 8.20 -30.91 -29.82
CA ALA A 41 8.23 -31.49 -28.49
C ALA A 41 7.04 -30.95 -27.70
N THR A 42 6.03 -31.82 -27.57
CA THR A 42 4.92 -31.76 -26.63
C THR A 42 5.41 -31.45 -25.22
N THR A 43 4.92 -30.36 -24.64
CA THR A 43 5.09 -30.03 -23.22
C THR A 43 3.92 -30.65 -22.45
N GLU A 44 4.23 -31.57 -21.54
CA GLU A 44 3.28 -32.10 -20.55
C GLU A 44 2.86 -30.99 -19.60
N ALA A 45 1.54 -30.82 -19.45
CA ALA A 45 0.94 -30.00 -18.41
C ALA A 45 1.08 -30.74 -17.07
N ALA A 46 1.95 -30.24 -16.20
CA ALA A 46 1.92 -30.56 -14.79
C ALA A 46 0.87 -29.67 -14.12
N THR A 47 -0.29 -30.25 -13.85
CA THR A 47 -1.31 -29.72 -12.94
C THR A 47 -0.69 -29.51 -11.55
N THR A 48 -0.53 -28.26 -11.16
CA THR A 48 -0.23 -27.87 -9.77
C THR A 48 -1.56 -27.80 -9.01
N GLU A 49 -1.73 -28.74 -8.09
CA GLU A 49 -2.80 -28.74 -7.09
C GLU A 49 -2.63 -27.51 -6.19
N ALA A 50 -3.62 -26.62 -6.21
CA ALA A 50 -3.74 -25.53 -5.26
C ALA A 50 -4.05 -26.12 -3.88
N ALA A 51 -3.08 -26.04 -2.97
CA ALA A 51 -3.33 -26.26 -1.56
C ALA A 51 -4.15 -25.07 -1.03
N ALA A 52 -5.45 -25.28 -0.89
CA ALA A 52 -6.30 -24.41 -0.09
C ALA A 52 -5.84 -24.53 1.36
N THR A 53 -5.18 -23.49 1.86
CA THR A 53 -4.86 -23.33 3.27
C THR A 53 -6.17 -23.02 4.00
N GLU A 54 -6.81 -24.03 4.58
CA GLU A 54 -7.89 -23.81 5.54
C GLU A 54 -7.31 -23.14 6.78
N ALA A 55 -7.63 -21.86 6.97
CA ALA A 55 -7.39 -21.14 8.21
C ALA A 55 -8.23 -21.79 9.31
N SER A 56 -7.58 -22.57 10.16
CA SER A 56 -8.16 -23.06 11.41
C SER A 56 -8.40 -21.85 12.33
N THR A 57 -9.63 -21.36 12.37
CA THR A 57 -10.13 -20.49 13.43
C THR A 57 -10.15 -21.27 14.75
N GLU A 58 -9.01 -21.36 15.42
CA GLU A 58 -9.00 -21.39 16.87
C GLU A 58 -9.21 -19.95 17.33
N ALA A 59 -10.43 -19.66 17.82
CA ALA A 59 -10.66 -18.47 18.61
C ALA A 59 -9.79 -18.60 19.87
N ALA A 60 -8.60 -18.00 19.83
CA ALA A 60 -7.82 -17.75 21.03
C ALA A 60 -8.75 -17.00 22.00
N GLU A 61 -8.97 -17.58 23.18
CA GLU A 61 -9.58 -16.84 24.28
C GLU A 61 -8.84 -15.51 24.39
N ALA A 62 -9.58 -14.40 24.35
CA ALA A 62 -9.04 -13.07 24.57
C ALA A 62 -8.49 -13.03 26.01
N VAL A 63 -7.24 -13.45 26.17
CA VAL A 63 -6.42 -13.05 27.31
C VAL A 63 -6.38 -11.54 27.22
N ALA A 64 -6.87 -10.85 28.24
CA ALA A 64 -6.68 -9.42 28.34
C ALA A 64 -5.17 -9.18 28.20
N ASP A 65 -4.77 -8.52 27.11
CA ASP A 65 -3.36 -8.28 26.81
C ASP A 65 -2.91 -7.11 27.69
N GLU A 66 -2.69 -7.40 28.97
CA GLU A 66 -2.11 -6.45 29.90
C GLU A 66 -0.73 -6.06 29.35
N LYS A 67 -0.57 -4.77 29.04
CA LYS A 67 0.68 -4.20 28.53
C LYS A 67 1.83 -4.52 29.50
N SER A 68 2.99 -4.92 28.98
CA SER A 68 4.16 -5.17 29.83
C SER A 68 4.69 -3.89 30.49
N GLU A 69 5.58 -4.03 31.47
CA GLU A 69 6.15 -2.90 32.19
C GLU A 69 6.82 -1.89 31.21
N GLY A 70 6.43 -0.62 31.34
CA GLY A 70 6.93 0.48 30.51
C GLY A 70 6.25 0.61 29.14
N VAL A 71 5.24 -0.22 28.84
CA VAL A 71 4.47 -0.15 27.60
C VAL A 71 3.22 0.70 27.80
N MET A 72 2.96 1.60 26.85
CA MET A 72 1.79 2.47 26.83
C MET A 72 0.54 1.70 26.40
N THR A 73 -0.59 2.02 27.01
CA THR A 73 -1.92 1.74 26.44
C THR A 73 -2.15 2.56 25.18
N TYR A 74 -3.16 2.19 24.37
CA TYR A 74 -3.52 2.98 23.19
C TYR A 74 -3.91 4.43 23.56
N GLU A 75 -4.67 4.61 24.64
CA GLU A 75 -5.06 5.94 25.13
C GLU A 75 -3.83 6.78 25.51
N GLU A 76 -2.85 6.19 26.21
CA GLU A 76 -1.61 6.87 26.57
C GLU A 76 -0.77 7.22 25.34
N TYR A 77 -0.67 6.32 24.35
CA TYR A 77 0.00 6.60 23.08
C TYR A 77 -0.68 7.76 22.34
N MET A 78 -2.01 7.75 22.25
CA MET A 78 -2.75 8.83 21.58
C MET A 78 -2.61 10.17 22.31
N ALA A 79 -2.52 10.15 23.64
CA ALA A 79 -2.27 11.33 24.46
C ALA A 79 -0.80 11.81 24.47
N ALA A 80 0.16 10.95 24.09
CA ALA A 80 1.57 11.33 24.02
C ALA A 80 1.81 12.47 23.03
N ASP A 81 2.72 13.37 23.39
CA ASP A 81 3.12 14.48 22.52
C ASP A 81 3.80 13.96 21.24
N LEU A 82 3.65 14.68 20.14
CA LEU A 82 4.50 14.46 18.96
C LEU A 82 5.98 14.66 19.32
N ASP A 83 6.85 13.97 18.58
CA ASP A 83 8.30 13.95 18.77
C ASP A 83 8.75 13.38 20.13
N SER A 84 7.88 12.63 20.81
CA SER A 84 8.20 11.90 22.04
C SER A 84 8.44 10.42 21.78
N GLU A 85 9.35 9.83 22.56
CA GLU A 85 9.60 8.39 22.52
C GLU A 85 8.39 7.64 23.09
N VAL A 86 7.96 6.60 22.38
CA VAL A 86 6.83 5.75 22.73
C VAL A 86 7.24 4.29 22.69
N VAL A 87 6.66 3.50 23.59
CA VAL A 87 6.82 2.06 23.63
C VAL A 87 5.43 1.43 23.65
N ILE A 88 5.09 0.65 22.63
CA ILE A 88 3.78 0.01 22.48
C ILE A 88 3.93 -1.50 22.27
N GLU A 89 2.87 -2.24 22.55
CA GLU A 89 2.70 -3.62 22.10
C GLU A 89 1.50 -3.66 21.16
N ALA A 90 1.68 -4.26 19.99
CA ALA A 90 0.62 -4.42 19.01
C ALA A 90 0.84 -5.70 18.19
N TYR A 91 -0.13 -6.04 17.35
CA TYR A 91 -0.07 -7.23 16.52
C TYR A 91 -0.02 -6.84 15.06
N VAL A 92 0.87 -7.46 14.29
CA VAL A 92 1.02 -7.22 12.85
C VAL A 92 -0.29 -7.58 12.15
N GLN A 93 -0.85 -6.66 11.36
CA GLN A 93 -2.02 -6.89 10.52
C GLN A 93 -1.61 -7.05 9.05
N ALA A 94 -0.68 -6.22 8.58
CA ALA A 94 -0.09 -6.35 7.25
C ALA A 94 1.32 -5.76 7.19
N LYS A 95 2.08 -6.22 6.18
CA LYS A 95 3.38 -5.68 5.83
C LYS A 95 3.22 -4.76 4.62
N GLN A 96 3.44 -3.48 4.80
CA GLN A 96 3.24 -2.48 3.75
C GLN A 96 4.45 -2.39 2.83
N SER A 97 5.68 -2.44 3.35
CA SER A 97 6.89 -2.43 2.53
C SER A 97 8.09 -2.99 3.30
N TRP A 98 9.13 -3.37 2.55
CA TRP A 98 10.45 -3.65 3.09
C TRP A 98 11.56 -3.28 2.10
N TRP A 99 12.50 -2.47 2.57
CA TRP A 99 13.69 -2.06 1.84
C TRP A 99 14.82 -1.79 2.81
N GLU A 100 16.09 -1.82 2.38
CA GLU A 100 17.24 -1.37 3.18
C GLU A 100 17.22 -1.80 4.67
N ASP A 101 16.83 -3.05 4.95
CA ASP A 101 16.65 -3.60 6.30
C ASP A 101 15.67 -2.81 7.20
N LYS A 102 14.60 -2.30 6.60
CA LYS A 102 13.52 -1.55 7.26
C LYS A 102 12.16 -2.04 6.79
N ALA A 103 11.24 -2.23 7.72
CA ALA A 103 9.87 -2.61 7.45
C ALA A 103 8.91 -1.47 7.79
N THR A 104 7.87 -1.32 6.97
CA THR A 104 6.69 -0.51 7.30
C THR A 104 5.50 -1.43 7.50
N LEU A 105 4.79 -1.27 8.61
CA LEU A 105 3.81 -2.23 9.10
C LEU A 105 2.51 -1.54 9.50
N TYR A 106 1.39 -2.17 9.15
CA TYR A 106 0.13 -1.94 9.83
C TYR A 106 0.05 -2.88 11.03
N THR A 107 -0.21 -2.30 12.20
CA THR A 107 -0.34 -3.05 13.45
C THR A 107 -1.57 -2.59 14.20
N GLN A 108 -2.15 -3.47 15.03
CA GLN A 108 -3.36 -3.17 15.76
C GLN A 108 -3.41 -3.98 17.06
N ASP A 109 -3.88 -3.36 18.13
CA ASP A 109 -4.29 -4.04 19.36
C ASP A 109 -5.83 -4.00 19.51
N GLN A 110 -6.34 -4.36 20.69
CA GLN A 110 -7.78 -4.41 20.95
C GLN A 110 -8.44 -3.02 20.96
N ASP A 111 -7.67 -1.96 21.18
CA ASP A 111 -8.16 -0.61 21.40
C ASP A 111 -7.93 0.31 20.19
N GLY A 112 -6.88 0.06 19.39
CA GLY A 112 -6.59 0.86 18.20
C GLY A 112 -5.42 0.38 17.37
N ALA A 113 -5.15 1.10 16.27
CA ALA A 113 -4.11 0.76 15.31
C ALA A 113 -2.95 1.75 15.32
N TYR A 114 -1.79 1.25 14.89
CA TYR A 114 -0.53 1.98 14.80
C TYR A 114 0.12 1.70 13.45
N PHE A 115 0.55 2.77 12.78
CA PHE A 115 1.42 2.67 11.61
C PHE A 115 2.87 2.75 12.07
N ILE A 116 3.64 1.69 11.81
CA ILE A 116 5.05 1.63 12.16
C ILE A 116 5.84 1.90 10.89
N TYR A 117 6.52 3.04 10.82
CA TYR A 117 7.21 3.48 9.61
C TYR A 117 8.71 3.22 9.71
N ASN A 118 9.26 2.52 8.70
CA ASN A 118 10.71 2.31 8.53
C ASN A 118 11.42 1.72 9.78
N SER A 119 10.76 0.82 10.51
CA SER A 119 11.37 0.15 11.66
C SER A 119 12.50 -0.76 11.21
N VAL A 120 13.62 -0.76 11.93
CA VAL A 120 14.76 -1.66 11.68
C VAL A 120 14.26 -3.10 11.69
N CYS A 121 14.52 -3.82 10.60
CA CYS A 121 14.01 -5.17 10.38
C CYS A 121 14.91 -5.94 9.41
N SER A 122 15.61 -6.96 9.92
CA SER A 122 16.34 -7.89 9.06
C SER A 122 15.38 -8.66 8.14
N GLU A 123 15.87 -9.19 7.02
CA GLU A 123 15.09 -10.08 6.14
C GLU A 123 14.54 -11.30 6.92
N GLU A 124 15.34 -11.86 7.82
CA GLU A 124 14.96 -13.02 8.65
C GLU A 124 13.80 -12.67 9.58
N ASP A 125 13.83 -11.51 10.22
CA ASP A 125 12.75 -11.08 11.11
C ASP A 125 11.51 -10.66 10.32
N TYR A 126 11.69 -10.01 9.17
CA TYR A 126 10.59 -9.64 8.27
C TYR A 126 9.79 -10.87 7.79
N ALA A 127 10.46 -12.00 7.59
CA ALA A 127 9.80 -13.26 7.26
C ALA A 127 8.95 -13.82 8.42
N LYS A 128 9.24 -13.47 9.68
CA LYS A 128 8.49 -13.89 10.89
C LYS A 128 7.29 -12.99 11.18
N LEU A 129 7.24 -11.79 10.61
CA LEU A 129 6.13 -10.86 10.74
C LEU A 129 4.96 -11.31 9.85
N VAL A 130 4.15 -12.23 10.35
CA VAL A 130 2.91 -12.67 9.71
C VAL A 130 1.71 -12.03 10.42
N PRO A 131 0.52 -11.97 9.79
CA PRO A 131 -0.67 -11.47 10.46
C PRO A 131 -0.89 -12.18 11.81
N GLY A 132 -1.08 -11.40 12.85
CA GLY A 132 -1.20 -11.86 14.23
C GLY A 132 0.08 -11.84 15.04
N THR A 133 1.28 -11.70 14.47
CA THR A 133 2.52 -11.68 15.26
C THR A 133 2.52 -10.52 16.25
N LYS A 134 2.65 -10.82 17.56
CA LYS A 134 2.81 -9.80 18.60
C LYS A 134 4.21 -9.20 18.53
N ILE A 135 4.29 -7.87 18.55
CA ILE A 135 5.54 -7.13 18.61
C ILE A 135 5.48 -6.03 19.67
N LYS A 136 6.59 -5.85 20.39
CA LYS A 136 6.85 -4.69 21.23
C LYS A 136 7.70 -3.70 20.45
N VAL A 137 7.18 -2.51 20.20
CA VAL A 137 7.81 -1.49 19.35
C VAL A 137 8.28 -0.33 20.21
N THR A 138 9.51 0.12 20.00
CA THR A 138 10.04 1.39 20.53
C THR A 138 10.39 2.30 19.37
N GLY A 139 9.94 3.55 19.41
CA GLY A 139 10.23 4.57 18.40
C GLY A 139 9.75 5.94 18.85
N TYR A 140 9.61 6.88 17.92
CA TYR A 140 9.07 8.21 18.21
C TYR A 140 7.71 8.39 17.54
N LYS A 141 6.77 9.00 18.25
CA LYS A 141 5.47 9.38 17.69
C LYS A 141 5.66 10.58 16.77
N THR A 142 5.38 10.42 15.49
CA THR A 142 5.47 11.49 14.49
C THR A 142 4.15 11.69 13.76
N GLU A 143 4.07 12.78 13.00
CA GLU A 143 2.93 13.04 12.11
C GLU A 143 3.46 13.45 10.73
N TRP A 144 2.92 12.82 9.69
CA TRP A 144 3.25 13.13 8.31
C TRP A 144 1.98 13.29 7.47
N SER A 145 1.66 14.52 7.08
CA SER A 145 0.48 14.83 6.25
C SER A 145 -0.84 14.32 6.85
N GLY A 146 -0.97 14.34 8.17
CA GLY A 146 -2.12 13.88 8.95
C GLY A 146 -2.03 12.43 9.41
N GLU A 147 -1.07 11.65 8.92
CA GLU A 147 -0.81 10.29 9.36
C GLU A 147 -0.03 10.28 10.67
N VAL A 148 -0.60 9.70 11.73
CA VAL A 148 0.12 9.52 12.99
C VAL A 148 0.82 8.17 12.99
N GLU A 149 2.14 8.19 13.15
CA GLU A 149 2.99 7.03 12.98
C GLU A 149 4.03 6.89 14.11
N ILE A 150 4.63 5.71 14.20
CA ILE A 150 5.80 5.44 15.04
C ILE A 150 7.00 5.26 14.12
N ALA A 151 7.93 6.21 14.18
CA ALA A 151 9.05 6.32 13.25
C ALA A 151 10.36 6.66 13.97
N GLU A 152 11.29 7.29 13.23
CA GLU A 152 12.59 7.79 13.68
C GLU A 152 13.46 6.77 14.41
N GLY A 153 13.90 5.74 13.69
CA GLY A 153 14.74 4.69 14.26
C GLY A 153 13.94 3.70 15.10
N ALA A 154 12.66 3.51 14.76
CA ALA A 154 11.82 2.49 15.36
C ALA A 154 12.49 1.11 15.29
N THR A 155 12.32 0.34 16.36
CA THR A 155 12.80 -1.04 16.50
C THR A 155 11.70 -1.87 17.15
N PHE A 156 11.74 -3.18 16.98
CA PHE A 156 10.80 -4.07 17.64
C PHE A 156 11.44 -5.35 18.17
N GLU A 157 10.76 -5.96 19.14
CA GLU A 157 11.00 -7.31 19.62
C GLU A 157 9.75 -8.16 19.34
N ILE A 158 9.93 -9.37 18.82
CA ILE A 158 8.82 -10.33 18.64
C ILE A 158 8.55 -11.01 19.97
N GLU A 159 7.30 -11.01 20.40
CA GLU A 159 6.86 -11.59 21.67
C GLU A 159 5.87 -12.75 21.44
N GLU A 160 5.62 -13.53 22.50
CA GLU A 160 4.56 -14.54 22.48
C GLU A 160 3.19 -13.87 22.53
N GLY A 161 2.31 -14.24 21.61
CA GLY A 161 0.94 -13.73 21.54
C GLY A 161 0.43 -13.75 20.11
N SER A 162 -0.89 -13.77 19.95
CA SER A 162 -1.50 -13.60 18.63
C SER A 162 -2.86 -12.94 18.70
N TYR A 163 -3.08 -11.98 17.80
CA TYR A 163 -4.36 -11.30 17.62
C TYR A 163 -4.49 -10.73 16.20
N ILE A 164 -5.60 -11.04 15.55
CA ILE A 164 -5.99 -10.45 14.27
C ILE A 164 -7.21 -9.59 14.53
N ALA A 165 -7.11 -8.31 14.20
CA ALA A 165 -8.20 -7.37 14.42
C ALA A 165 -9.39 -7.70 13.51
N PRO A 166 -10.63 -7.69 14.03
CA PRO A 166 -11.79 -7.81 13.18
C PRO A 166 -11.92 -6.57 12.29
N VAL A 167 -12.43 -6.76 11.07
CA VAL A 167 -12.73 -5.64 10.17
C VAL A 167 -13.80 -4.73 10.77
N THR A 168 -13.56 -3.42 10.74
CA THR A 168 -14.53 -2.41 11.18
C THR A 168 -15.21 -1.75 9.99
N ASP A 169 -16.54 -1.83 9.92
CA ASP A 169 -17.30 -1.13 8.87
C ASP A 169 -17.40 0.37 9.20
N VAL A 170 -16.75 1.20 8.39
CA VAL A 170 -16.70 2.66 8.58
C VAL A 170 -17.45 3.41 7.48
N THR A 171 -18.28 2.71 6.71
CA THR A 171 -19.03 3.27 5.57
C THR A 171 -19.82 4.52 5.97
N ASP A 172 -20.54 4.46 7.09
CA ASP A 172 -21.38 5.55 7.59
C ASP A 172 -20.58 6.73 8.17
N LEU A 173 -19.26 6.57 8.36
CA LEU A 173 -18.37 7.61 8.88
C LEU A 173 -17.71 8.44 7.77
N LEU A 174 -17.82 8.02 6.50
CA LEU A 174 -17.30 8.78 5.36
C LEU A 174 -17.87 10.21 5.35
N GLY A 175 -16.97 11.20 5.28
CA GLY A 175 -17.32 12.62 5.29
C GLY A 175 -17.63 13.20 6.68
N THR A 176 -17.45 12.43 7.74
CA THR A 176 -17.60 12.90 9.14
C THR A 176 -16.26 13.19 9.79
N ASP A 177 -16.26 14.00 10.85
CA ASP A 177 -15.07 14.27 11.67
C ASP A 177 -14.64 13.06 12.52
N ASP A 178 -15.49 12.03 12.64
CA ASP A 178 -15.24 10.87 13.51
C ASP A 178 -14.41 9.78 12.83
N LEU A 179 -14.30 9.78 11.49
CA LEU A 179 -13.58 8.75 10.74
C LEU A 179 -12.09 8.67 11.11
N ILE A 180 -11.48 9.80 11.46
CA ILE A 180 -10.07 9.88 11.87
C ILE A 180 -9.77 9.03 13.12
N ASN A 181 -10.76 8.78 13.97
CA ASN A 181 -10.58 7.96 15.18
C ASN A 181 -10.29 6.48 14.86
N TYR A 182 -10.41 6.08 13.59
CA TYR A 182 -10.15 4.74 13.09
C TYR A 182 -8.88 4.66 12.24
N GLN A 183 -8.06 5.72 12.22
CA GLN A 183 -6.82 5.76 11.44
C GLN A 183 -5.99 4.49 11.67
N ASN A 184 -5.44 3.95 10.58
CA ASN A 184 -4.64 2.73 10.50
C ASN A 184 -5.35 1.41 10.76
N GLN A 185 -6.62 1.42 11.20
CA GLN A 185 -7.35 0.18 11.41
C GLN A 185 -7.65 -0.52 10.09
N PHE A 186 -7.83 -1.84 10.16
CA PHE A 186 -8.39 -2.61 9.06
C PHE A 186 -9.90 -2.38 8.99
N VAL A 187 -10.37 -1.79 7.90
CA VAL A 187 -11.74 -1.28 7.75
C VAL A 187 -12.42 -1.77 6.49
N ALA A 188 -13.75 -1.66 6.46
CA ALA A 188 -14.59 -1.94 5.31
C ALA A 188 -15.40 -0.71 4.87
N PHE A 189 -15.63 -0.61 3.56
CA PHE A 189 -16.51 0.35 2.90
C PHE A 189 -17.47 -0.40 1.99
N LYS A 190 -18.78 -0.19 2.15
CA LYS A 190 -19.79 -1.05 1.50
C LYS A 190 -20.76 -0.28 0.61
N GLY A 191 -21.13 -0.91 -0.49
CA GLY A 191 -22.15 -0.41 -1.42
C GLY A 191 -21.72 0.87 -2.14
N MET A 192 -20.42 1.02 -2.37
CA MET A 192 -19.81 2.19 -3.00
C MET A 192 -20.01 2.12 -4.51
N THR A 193 -20.31 3.23 -5.17
CA THR A 193 -20.47 3.28 -6.64
C THR A 193 -19.17 3.75 -7.28
N VAL A 194 -18.62 3.03 -8.24
CA VAL A 194 -17.41 3.44 -8.97
C VAL A 194 -17.71 4.67 -9.84
N GLU A 195 -16.88 5.70 -9.71
CA GLU A 195 -16.95 6.95 -10.47
C GLU A 195 -15.76 7.07 -11.44
N ALA A 196 -15.80 8.06 -12.32
CA ALA A 196 -14.65 8.40 -13.13
C ALA A 196 -13.48 8.87 -12.23
N ALA A 197 -12.32 8.22 -12.38
CA ALA A 197 -11.08 8.62 -11.72
C ALA A 197 -10.34 9.72 -12.48
N GLY A 198 -10.48 9.74 -13.80
CA GLY A 198 -9.87 10.70 -14.70
C GLY A 198 -10.23 10.39 -16.15
N GLN A 199 -9.39 10.85 -17.08
CA GLN A 199 -9.58 10.60 -18.51
C GLN A 199 -8.33 10.01 -19.15
N ASP A 200 -8.51 9.13 -20.13
CA ASP A 200 -7.43 8.62 -20.97
C ASP A 200 -6.92 9.69 -21.97
N ALA A 201 -5.92 9.33 -22.77
CA ALA A 201 -5.33 10.21 -23.79
C ALA A 201 -6.32 10.64 -24.89
N ASP A 202 -7.40 9.88 -25.09
CA ASP A 202 -8.46 10.15 -26.05
C ASP A 202 -9.62 10.97 -25.44
N GLY A 203 -9.56 11.25 -24.14
CA GLY A 203 -10.56 12.01 -23.39
C GLY A 203 -11.74 11.19 -22.90
N ASN A 204 -11.65 9.85 -22.89
CA ASN A 204 -12.69 8.98 -22.33
C ASN A 204 -12.49 8.83 -20.82
N ASP A 205 -13.59 8.82 -20.08
CA ASP A 205 -13.56 8.58 -18.63
C ASP A 205 -13.07 7.16 -18.32
N VAL A 206 -12.16 7.05 -17.34
CA VAL A 206 -11.60 5.79 -16.86
C VAL A 206 -11.91 5.56 -15.39
N ALA A 207 -12.06 4.29 -14.99
CA ALA A 207 -12.42 3.92 -13.62
C ALA A 207 -11.26 4.05 -12.62
N PHE A 208 -10.01 4.07 -13.10
CA PHE A 208 -8.81 4.19 -12.28
C PHE A 208 -7.68 4.91 -13.04
N LEU A 209 -6.66 5.34 -12.30
CA LEU A 209 -5.41 5.93 -12.79
C LEU A 209 -4.22 5.18 -12.18
N TYR A 210 -3.11 5.10 -12.93
CA TYR A 210 -1.81 4.75 -12.35
C TYR A 210 -1.14 6.03 -11.81
N ASN A 211 -0.74 6.03 -10.55
CA ASN A 211 -0.45 7.23 -9.75
C ASN A 211 -1.65 8.19 -9.64
N TYR A 212 -1.60 9.10 -8.66
CA TYR A 212 -2.69 10.02 -8.33
C TYR A 212 -3.10 10.94 -9.50
N ASP A 213 -2.18 11.20 -10.44
CA ASP A 213 -2.36 12.10 -11.58
C ASP A 213 -2.39 11.39 -12.94
N GLY A 214 -2.37 10.06 -12.97
CA GLY A 214 -2.33 9.29 -14.22
C GLY A 214 -0.96 9.24 -14.90
N SER A 215 0.12 9.69 -14.23
CA SER A 215 1.49 9.66 -14.78
C SER A 215 2.16 8.28 -14.73
N GLY A 216 1.58 7.32 -14.03
CA GLY A 216 2.17 6.01 -13.76
C GLY A 216 1.96 4.98 -14.87
N GLU A 217 2.43 3.77 -14.59
CA GLU A 217 2.31 2.58 -15.42
C GLU A 217 1.96 1.34 -14.57
N ASP A 218 1.77 0.20 -15.24
CA ASP A 218 1.50 -1.07 -14.55
C ASP A 218 2.59 -1.39 -13.53
N GLY A 219 2.18 -1.69 -12.29
CA GLY A 219 3.07 -1.83 -11.14
C GLY A 219 3.10 -0.61 -10.22
N ASN A 220 2.64 0.57 -10.65
CA ASN A 220 2.44 1.71 -9.75
C ASN A 220 1.09 1.64 -9.03
N ASP A 221 0.92 2.47 -8.01
CA ASP A 221 -0.33 2.61 -7.27
C ASP A 221 -1.52 2.86 -8.18
N LEU A 222 -2.67 2.28 -7.83
CA LEU A 222 -3.93 2.54 -8.51
C LEU A 222 -4.78 3.49 -7.69
N TYR A 223 -5.17 4.61 -8.30
CA TYR A 223 -6.11 5.56 -7.71
C TYR A 223 -7.45 5.42 -8.41
N PHE A 224 -8.52 5.32 -7.65
CA PHE A 224 -9.87 5.21 -8.19
C PHE A 224 -10.86 5.97 -7.31
N ASN A 225 -11.95 6.41 -7.94
CA ASN A 225 -12.98 7.19 -7.27
C ASN A 225 -14.22 6.33 -7.04
N VAL A 226 -14.82 6.50 -5.87
CA VAL A 226 -16.13 5.94 -5.57
C VAL A 226 -17.03 6.99 -4.95
N SER A 227 -18.34 6.83 -5.07
CA SER A 227 -19.31 7.68 -4.43
C SER A 227 -20.22 6.94 -3.46
N LEU A 228 -20.66 7.69 -2.45
CA LEU A 228 -21.70 7.31 -1.51
C LEU A 228 -22.52 8.56 -1.19
N ASN A 229 -23.85 8.45 -1.24
CA ASN A 229 -24.77 9.55 -0.93
C ASN A 229 -24.50 10.85 -1.71
N GLY A 230 -24.00 10.74 -2.95
CA GLY A 230 -23.72 11.89 -3.82
C GLY A 230 -22.40 12.61 -3.52
N GLN A 231 -21.56 12.07 -2.64
CA GLN A 231 -20.21 12.54 -2.40
C GLN A 231 -19.20 11.53 -2.95
N THR A 232 -18.16 12.04 -3.61
CA THR A 232 -17.08 11.25 -4.20
C THR A 232 -15.85 11.26 -3.30
N TYR A 233 -15.19 10.10 -3.22
CA TYR A 233 -14.02 9.83 -2.41
C TYR A 233 -12.97 9.12 -3.27
N THR A 234 -11.70 9.37 -3.00
CA THR A 234 -10.58 8.74 -3.70
C THR A 234 -9.97 7.67 -2.82
N PHE A 235 -9.72 6.51 -3.42
CA PHE A 235 -9.15 5.33 -2.78
C PHE A 235 -7.92 4.86 -3.55
N THR A 236 -7.03 4.17 -2.85
CA THR A 236 -5.72 3.78 -3.38
C THR A 236 -5.51 2.29 -3.21
N VAL A 237 -5.03 1.60 -4.25
CA VAL A 237 -4.31 0.33 -4.10
C VAL A 237 -2.82 0.67 -4.10
N GLU A 238 -2.22 0.67 -2.92
CA GLU A 238 -0.81 0.98 -2.70
C GLU A 238 0.07 -0.18 -3.20
N SER A 239 0.94 0.09 -4.17
CA SER A 239 1.70 -0.94 -4.90
C SER A 239 2.73 -1.66 -4.04
N TYR A 240 3.29 -1.01 -3.02
CA TYR A 240 4.19 -1.70 -2.08
C TYR A 240 3.47 -2.74 -1.22
N LEU A 241 2.19 -2.51 -0.92
CA LEU A 241 1.35 -3.41 -0.14
C LEU A 241 0.66 -4.46 -1.04
N CYS A 242 0.23 -4.06 -2.23
CA CYS A 242 -0.55 -4.84 -3.17
C CYS A 242 0.00 -4.64 -4.59
N ASP A 243 1.03 -5.40 -4.95
CA ASP A 243 1.67 -5.32 -6.25
C ASP A 243 0.74 -5.72 -7.42
N ASN A 244 1.24 -5.57 -8.64
CA ASN A 244 0.45 -5.84 -9.86
C ASN A 244 0.06 -7.31 -10.08
N THR A 245 0.55 -8.23 -9.25
CA THR A 245 0.18 -9.65 -9.29
C THR A 245 -0.96 -9.98 -8.34
N THR A 246 -1.32 -9.07 -7.44
CA THR A 246 -2.38 -9.30 -6.44
C THR A 246 -3.79 -9.26 -7.04
N ASP A 247 -4.71 -9.97 -6.38
CA ASP A 247 -6.11 -10.04 -6.81
C ASP A 247 -6.78 -8.66 -6.77
N VAL A 248 -6.52 -7.84 -5.75
CA VAL A 248 -7.11 -6.50 -5.60
C VAL A 248 -6.64 -5.55 -6.69
N TYR A 249 -5.35 -5.58 -7.05
CA TYR A 249 -4.81 -4.76 -8.12
C TYR A 249 -5.48 -5.10 -9.46
N ASN A 250 -5.62 -6.39 -9.72
CA ASN A 250 -6.32 -6.89 -10.91
C ASN A 250 -7.83 -6.60 -10.87
N ALA A 251 -8.46 -6.63 -9.69
CA ALA A 251 -9.87 -6.27 -9.52
C ALA A 251 -10.11 -4.80 -9.89
N VAL A 252 -9.30 -3.88 -9.39
CA VAL A 252 -9.40 -2.44 -9.69
C VAL A 252 -9.20 -2.16 -11.19
N LYS A 253 -8.25 -2.84 -11.83
CA LYS A 253 -8.03 -2.72 -13.29
C LYS A 253 -9.24 -3.15 -14.14
N ASN A 254 -10.13 -3.98 -13.58
CA ASN A 254 -11.31 -4.48 -14.26
C ASN A 254 -12.60 -3.75 -13.88
N LEU A 255 -12.53 -2.75 -12.99
CA LEU A 255 -13.69 -1.94 -12.60
C LEU A 255 -14.25 -1.15 -13.78
N LYS A 256 -15.56 -0.96 -13.74
CA LYS A 256 -16.29 -0.09 -14.66
C LYS A 256 -16.96 1.01 -13.87
N ILE A 257 -17.00 2.19 -14.45
CA ILE A 257 -17.79 3.30 -13.92
C ILE A 257 -19.24 2.85 -13.78
N GLY A 258 -19.83 3.05 -12.60
CA GLY A 258 -21.17 2.62 -12.22
C GLY A 258 -21.24 1.25 -11.55
N ASP A 259 -20.14 0.48 -11.47
CA ASP A 259 -20.11 -0.75 -10.68
C ASP A 259 -20.39 -0.44 -9.21
N THR A 260 -21.11 -1.34 -8.53
CA THR A 260 -21.26 -1.28 -7.07
C THR A 260 -20.26 -2.23 -6.43
N ILE A 261 -19.46 -1.74 -5.49
CA ILE A 261 -18.39 -2.49 -4.85
C ILE A 261 -18.44 -2.42 -3.33
N ASP A 262 -17.95 -3.49 -2.70
CA ASP A 262 -17.49 -3.48 -1.31
C ASP A 262 -15.96 -3.53 -1.31
N MET A 263 -15.32 -2.86 -0.35
CA MET A 263 -13.86 -2.76 -0.24
C MET A 263 -13.41 -2.99 1.19
N GLU A 264 -12.23 -3.57 1.36
CA GLU A 264 -11.55 -3.68 2.65
C GLU A 264 -10.09 -3.23 2.50
N GLY A 265 -9.53 -2.66 3.56
CA GLY A 265 -8.16 -2.14 3.55
C GLY A 265 -7.79 -1.44 4.84
N PHE A 266 -6.67 -0.72 4.83
CA PHE A 266 -6.18 0.04 5.97
C PHE A 266 -6.54 1.53 5.82
N LEU A 267 -7.08 2.13 6.89
CA LEU A 267 -7.54 3.51 6.88
C LEU A 267 -6.37 4.50 7.04
N TYR A 268 -5.61 4.69 5.97
CA TYR A 268 -4.45 5.57 5.93
C TYR A 268 -4.80 7.04 5.64
N TRP A 269 -3.90 7.97 6.02
CA TRP A 269 -4.04 9.40 5.78
C TRP A 269 -2.89 10.00 4.96
N TYR A 270 -3.25 10.87 4.02
CA TYR A 270 -2.32 11.75 3.34
C TYR A 270 -3.04 13.01 2.88
N GLU A 271 -2.88 14.11 3.62
CA GLU A 271 -3.63 15.36 3.49
C GLU A 271 -5.17 15.16 3.53
N GLY A 272 -5.62 14.05 4.13
CA GLY A 272 -7.00 13.59 4.14
C GLY A 272 -7.08 12.06 4.09
N VAL A 273 -8.30 11.52 4.14
CA VAL A 273 -8.57 10.08 4.05
C VAL A 273 -8.02 9.55 2.73
N ASN A 274 -7.07 8.61 2.78
CA ASN A 274 -6.51 7.95 1.59
C ASN A 274 -6.26 6.46 1.87
N PRO A 275 -7.31 5.62 1.91
CA PRO A 275 -7.19 4.26 2.41
C PRO A 275 -6.40 3.38 1.44
N HIS A 276 -5.56 2.50 1.98
CA HIS A 276 -4.86 1.47 1.23
C HIS A 276 -5.73 0.21 1.13
N ILE A 277 -6.38 0.06 -0.01
CA ILE A 277 -7.34 -1.01 -0.29
C ILE A 277 -6.61 -2.30 -0.66
N THR A 278 -6.95 -3.37 0.05
CA THR A 278 -6.36 -4.70 -0.11
C THR A 278 -7.36 -5.74 -0.63
N SER A 279 -8.65 -5.39 -0.72
CA SER A 279 -9.70 -6.24 -1.27
C SER A 279 -10.80 -5.40 -1.92
N VAL A 280 -11.31 -5.86 -3.07
CA VAL A 280 -12.45 -5.27 -3.78
C VAL A 280 -13.38 -6.40 -4.22
N THR A 281 -14.66 -6.28 -3.90
CA THR A 281 -15.72 -7.21 -4.34
C THR A 281 -16.76 -6.45 -5.15
N VAL A 282 -16.91 -6.82 -6.43
CA VAL A 282 -17.95 -6.27 -7.32
C VAL A 282 -19.28 -7.02 -7.09
N LYS A 283 -20.39 -6.29 -7.01
CA LYS A 283 -21.74 -6.84 -6.79
C LYS A 283 -22.52 -7.17 -8.06
#